data_AF-R7UPC2-F1
#
_entry.id   AF-R7UPC2-F1
#
_cell.length_a   1.000
_cell.length_b   1.000
_cell.length_c   1.000
_cell.angle_alpha   90.00
_cell.angle_beta   90.00
_cell.angle_gamma   90.00
#
_symmetry.space_group_name_H-M   'P 1'
#
loop_
_entity.id
_entity.type
_entity.pdbx_description
1 polymer ?
#
loop_
_entity_poly.entity_id
_entity_poly.type
_entity_poly.pdbx_seq_one_letter_code
_entity_poly.pdbx_strand_id
1 'polypeptide(L)' 'CESYADEFRSQEIDGQALMLLKEDHLMTAMNLKLGPALKICARINTLKDELS' A
#
# COMPACT_ATOMS: atom_id res chain seq x y z
N CYS A 1 3.79 10.52 0.64
CA CYS A 1 3.31 9.31 1.34
C CYS A 1 3.85 9.17 2.77
N GLU A 2 4.68 10.10 3.25
CA GLU A 2 5.26 10.05 4.61
C GLU A 2 4.20 9.88 5.72
N SER A 3 3.05 10.53 5.57
CA SER A 3 1.92 10.44 6.52
C SER A 3 1.32 9.03 6.71
N TYR A 4 1.65 8.06 5.85
CA TYR A 4 1.18 6.67 5.96
C TYR A 4 2.26 5.73 6.46
N ALA A 5 3.53 6.16 6.55
CA ALA A 5 4.65 5.29 6.88
C ALA A 5 4.52 4.62 8.26
N ASP A 6 3.93 5.32 9.23
CA ASP A 6 3.67 4.76 10.56
C ASP A 6 2.57 3.70 10.54
N GLU A 7 1.55 3.86 9.69
CA GLU A 7 0.49 2.85 9.52
C GLU A 7 1.02 1.59 8.82
N PHE A 8 1.92 1.73 7.84
CA PHE A 8 2.58 0.58 7.25
C PHE A 8 3.42 -0.19 8.29
N ARG A 9 4.07 0.54 9.21
CA ARG A 9 4.84 -0.07 10.30
C ARG A 9 3.97 -0.71 11.38
N SER A 10 2.85 -0.08 11.77
CA SER A 10 1.93 -0.62 12.77
C SER A 10 1.24 -1.91 12.31
N GLN A 11 1.01 -2.02 11.00
CA GLN A 11 0.43 -3.21 10.35
C GLN A 11 1.48 -4.25 9.96
N GLU A 12 2.74 -4.06 10.35
CA GLU A 12 3.87 -4.96 10.07
C GLU A 12 4.05 -5.27 8.58
N ILE A 13 3.77 -4.28 7.71
CA ILE A 13 3.90 -4.44 6.25
C ILE A 13 5.38 -4.39 5.86
N ASP A 14 5.93 -5.57 5.54
CA ASP A 14 7.25 -5.72 4.94
C ASP A 14 7.22 -5.64 3.39
N GLY A 15 8.37 -5.86 2.75
CA GLY A 15 8.48 -5.82 1.29
C GLY A 15 7.65 -6.88 0.57
N GLN A 16 7.43 -8.05 1.16
CA GLN A 16 6.63 -9.12 0.54
C GLN A 16 5.14 -8.82 0.69
N ALA A 17 4.70 -8.45 1.89
CA ALA A 17 3.34 -8.03 2.18
C ALA A 17 2.94 -6.82 1.33
N LEU A 18 3.84 -5.85 1.15
CA LEU A 18 3.64 -4.70 0.28
C LEU A 18 3.25 -5.10 -1.15
N MET A 19 3.86 -6.15 -1.70
CA MET A 19 3.55 -6.66 -3.04
C MET A 19 2.21 -7.38 -3.11
N LEU A 20 1.62 -7.76 -1.97
CA LEU A 20 0.31 -8.42 -1.90
C LEU A 20 -0.84 -7.46 -1.58
N LEU A 21 -0.54 -6.20 -1.26
CA LEU A 21 -1.56 -5.21 -0.95
C LEU A 21 -2.49 -4.97 -2.14
N LYS A 22 -3.78 -4.89 -1.82
CA LYS A 22 -4.88 -4.53 -2.71
C LYS A 22 -5.56 -3.27 -2.16
N GLU A 23 -6.30 -2.59 -3.02
CA GLU A 23 -7.04 -1.37 -2.64
C GLU A 23 -7.93 -1.60 -1.42
N ASP A 24 -8.60 -2.74 -1.36
CA ASP A 24 -9.45 -3.14 -0.24
C ASP A 24 -8.69 -3.20 1.10
N HIS A 25 -7.46 -3.72 1.14
CA HIS A 25 -6.66 -3.76 2.37
C HIS A 25 -6.30 -2.34 2.85
N LEU A 26 -6.00 -1.44 1.92
CA LEU A 26 -5.69 -0.05 2.26
C LEU A 26 -6.93 0.66 2.82
N MET A 27 -8.09 0.44 2.21
CA MET A 27 -9.32 1.11 2.64
C MET A 27 -9.91 0.53 3.92
N THR A 28 -9.84 -0.78 4.11
CA THR A 28 -10.46 -1.47 5.26
C THR A 28 -9.49 -1.61 6.43
N ALA A 29 -8.37 -2.33 6.23
CA ALA A 29 -7.42 -2.63 7.30
C ALA A 29 -6.62 -1.41 7.75
N MET A 30 -6.33 -0.49 6.84
CA MET A 30 -5.55 0.72 7.12
C MET A 30 -6.40 2.00 7.17
N ASN A 31 -7.72 1.90 6.96
CA ASN A 31 -8.66 3.02 7.00
C ASN A 31 -8.28 4.21 6.09
N LEU A 32 -7.64 3.94 4.94
CA LEU A 32 -7.33 4.97 3.95
C LEU A 32 -8.57 5.35 3.15
N LYS A 33 -8.66 6.63 2.80
CA LYS A 33 -9.65 7.08 1.81
C LYS A 33 -9.31 6.54 0.42
N LEU A 34 -10.34 6.43 -0.42
CA LEU A 34 -10.23 5.94 -1.80
C LEU A 34 -9.10 6.59 -2.60
N GLY A 35 -9.00 7.92 -2.58
CA GLY A 35 -7.98 8.66 -3.34
C GLY A 35 -6.53 8.23 -3.01
N PRO A 36 -6.10 8.29 -1.73
CA PRO A 36 -4.81 7.75 -1.29
C PRO A 36 -4.62 6.26 -1.60
N ALA A 37 -5.63 5.41 -1.39
CA ALA A 37 -5.56 3.98 -1.66
C ALA A 37 -5.24 3.71 -3.15
N LEU A 38 -5.95 4.35 -4.06
CA LEU A 38 -5.72 4.26 -5.51
C LEU A 38 -4.29 4.67 -5.89
N LYS A 39 -3.77 5.75 -5.31
CA LYS A 39 -2.40 6.24 -5.58
C LYS A 39 -1.33 5.25 -5.12
N ILE A 40 -1.52 4.63 -3.95
CA ILE A 40 -0.60 3.64 -3.41
C ILE A 40 -0.62 2.36 -4.26
N CYS A 41 -1.81 1.85 -4.60
CA CYS A 41 -1.94 0.68 -5.47
C CYS A 41 -1.30 0.91 -6.85
N ALA A 42 -1.50 2.09 -7.45
CA ALA A 42 -0.83 2.44 -8.70
C ALA A 42 0.70 2.38 -8.57
N ARG A 43 1.25 2.93 -7.47
CA ARG A 43 2.70 2.89 -7.23
C ARG A 43 3.23 1.46 -7.00
N ILE A 44 2.49 0.62 -6.28
CA ILE A 44 2.86 -0.78 -6.07
C ILE A 44 2.87 -1.53 -7.40
N ASN A 45 1.91 -1.29 -8.29
CA ASN A 45 1.89 -1.91 -9.61
C ASN A 45 3.09 -1.49 -10.46
N THR A 46 3.44 -0.20 -10.49
CA THR A 46 4.67 0.26 -11.16
C THR A 46 5.92 -0.44 -10.60
N LEU A 47 6.02 -0.58 -9.28
CA LEU A 47 7.16 -1.28 -8.66
C LEU A 47 7.22 -2.76 -9.06
N LYS A 48 6.07 -3.43 -9.23
CA LYS A 48 6.02 -4.82 -9.71
C LYS A 48 6.52 -4.94 -11.15
N ASP A 49 6.10 -4.01 -12.00
CA ASP A 49 6.52 -3.97 -13.41
C ASP A 49 8.03 -3.67 -13.54
N GLU A 50 8.62 -2.92 -12.62
CA GLU A 50 10.07 -2.66 -12.58
C GLU A 50 10.89 -3.88 -12.09
N LEU A 51 10.27 -4.83 -11.39
CA LEU A 51 10.91 -6.03 -10.84
C LEU A 51 10.75 -7.27 -11.75
N SER A 52 9.90 -7.19 -12.78
CA SER A 52 9.70 -8.22 -13.81
C SER A 52 10.63 -8.04 -14.99
#